data_AF-A0A0E3ZX15-F1
#
_entry.id   AF-A0A0E3ZX15-F1
#
_cell.length_a   1.000
_cell.length_b   1.000
_cell.length_c   1.000
_cell.angle_alpha   90.00
_cell.angle_beta   90.00
_cell.angle_gamma   90.00
#
_symmetry.space_group_name_H-M   'P 1'
#
loop_
_entity.id
_entity.type
_entity.pdbx_description
1 polymer ?
#
loop_
_entity_poly.entity_id
_entity_poly.type
_entity_poly.pdbx_seq_one_letter_code
_entity_poly.pdbx_strand_id
1 'polypeptide(L)'
;MTLSAQTFLITAGILLVLYWYTSEIEIQARVYPVQQVVGQPIRYMDSTSQADQWRWEFGNGQESWRSRGVVYYYQPGTYLIRLRVNKEATRTFTVVIRPKPLTDRRDSLVRIQGPSTGYEREKLVFTAVGGGASQFTWRFGATGQIDSRDQTAIYSYPTDEDRSRPRTYTVELMTDVTKYPIRKQITIVRGFNRFDPPVDSLDFVGSDIRQQLQQIADGQSFNTHYNYLLRKYLCNRNGSLVQINNTKANDFYSYCMGLQFDKGVHIDGVSVVSDSTTSCITRLNVTQHKP
;
A
#
# COMPACT_ATOMS: atom_id res chain seq x y z
N MET A 1 -80.78 -3.86 -2.69
CA MET A 1 -80.41 -4.25 -1.31
C MET A 1 -79.93 -2.99 -0.62
N THR A 2 -80.79 -2.35 0.18
CA THR A 2 -80.47 -1.12 0.90
C THR A 2 -79.70 -1.49 2.16
N LEU A 3 -78.42 -1.11 2.23
CA LEU A 3 -77.64 -1.24 3.46
C LEU A 3 -78.29 -0.36 4.53
N SER A 4 -78.77 -0.98 5.60
CA SER A 4 -79.38 -0.29 6.75
C SER A 4 -78.35 0.64 7.40
N ALA A 5 -78.75 1.84 7.82
CA ALA A 5 -77.89 2.80 8.51
C ALA A 5 -77.14 2.19 9.72
N GLN A 6 -77.73 1.17 10.36
CA GLN A 6 -77.10 0.42 11.44
C GLN A 6 -75.87 -0.38 10.98
N THR A 7 -75.93 -0.98 9.79
CA THR A 7 -74.80 -1.73 9.23
C THR A 7 -73.62 -0.82 8.89
N PHE A 8 -73.88 0.41 8.44
CA PHE A 8 -72.85 1.41 8.19
C PHE A 8 -72.17 1.91 9.47
N LEU A 9 -72.94 2.13 10.54
CA LEU A 9 -72.38 2.54 11.83
C LEU A 9 -71.52 1.44 12.46
N ILE A 10 -71.95 0.19 12.35
CA ILE A 10 -71.18 -0.97 12.85
C ILE A 10 -69.89 -1.15 12.06
N THR A 11 -69.93 -1.06 10.73
CA THR A 11 -68.71 -1.19 9.91
C THR A 11 -67.76 -0.01 10.11
N ALA A 12 -68.26 1.22 10.22
CA ALA A 12 -67.45 2.39 10.55
C ALA A 12 -66.81 2.28 11.95
N GLY A 13 -67.55 1.76 12.93
CA GLY A 13 -67.02 1.48 14.27
C GLY A 13 -65.93 0.42 14.27
N ILE A 14 -66.15 -0.70 13.55
CA ILE A 14 -65.14 -1.76 13.38
C ILE A 14 -63.92 -1.23 12.65
N LEU A 15 -64.07 -0.42 11.59
CA LEU A 15 -62.95 0.18 10.87
C LEU A 15 -62.19 1.19 11.73
N LEU A 16 -62.86 1.95 12.61
CA LEU A 16 -62.19 2.85 13.56
C LEU A 16 -61.41 2.07 14.62
N VAL A 17 -61.98 0.98 15.16
CA VAL A 17 -61.28 0.11 16.12
C VAL A 17 -60.10 -0.59 15.45
N LEU A 18 -60.27 -1.10 14.23
CA LEU A 18 -59.18 -1.68 13.45
C LEU A 18 -58.11 -0.64 13.13
N TYR A 19 -58.48 0.57 12.72
CA TYR A 19 -57.54 1.65 12.46
C TYR A 19 -56.73 2.04 13.71
N TRP A 20 -57.39 2.12 14.87
CA TRP A 20 -56.73 2.31 16.16
C TRP A 20 -55.80 1.14 16.52
N TYR A 21 -56.19 -0.09 16.20
CA TYR A 21 -55.43 -1.29 16.52
C TYR A 21 -54.26 -1.55 15.56
N THR A 22 -54.32 -1.04 14.33
CA THR A 22 -53.29 -1.18 13.29
C THR A 22 -52.45 0.07 13.07
N SER A 23 -52.59 1.11 13.89
CA SER A 23 -51.80 2.33 13.73
C SER A 23 -50.35 2.07 14.13
N GLU A 24 -49.44 2.02 13.15
CA GLU A 24 -48.00 1.92 13.42
C GLU A 24 -47.47 3.25 13.99
N ILE A 25 -46.58 3.18 14.99
CA ILE A 25 -45.92 4.37 15.55
C ILE A 25 -44.96 4.95 14.50
N GLU A 26 -45.28 6.12 13.97
CA GLU A 26 -44.39 6.83 13.04
C GLU A 26 -43.30 7.60 13.81
N ILE A 27 -42.05 7.13 13.73
CA ILE A 27 -40.93 7.77 14.44
C ILE A 27 -40.58 9.12 13.83
N GLN A 28 -40.73 10.21 14.58
CA GLN A 28 -40.33 11.58 14.23
C GLN A 28 -39.01 11.97 14.93
N ALA A 29 -37.91 11.32 14.54
CA ALA A 29 -36.57 11.56 15.08
C ALA A 29 -35.60 12.20 14.07
N ARG A 30 -34.62 12.95 14.60
CA ARG A 30 -33.56 13.61 13.82
C ARG A 30 -32.19 13.42 14.47
N VAL A 31 -31.19 13.21 13.61
CA VAL A 31 -29.77 13.20 13.97
C VAL A 31 -29.05 14.21 13.07
N TYR A 32 -28.29 15.12 13.66
CA TYR A 32 -27.56 16.13 12.89
C TYR A 32 -26.26 16.61 13.59
N PRO A 33 -25.24 17.02 12.83
CA PRO A 33 -25.14 16.87 11.37
C PRO A 33 -24.86 15.41 10.96
N VAL A 34 -25.27 15.03 9.75
CA VAL A 34 -25.04 13.68 9.19
C VAL A 34 -23.58 13.43 8.80
N GLN A 35 -22.79 14.50 8.64
CA GLN A 35 -21.35 14.43 8.43
C GLN A 35 -20.67 15.35 9.45
N GLN A 36 -19.65 14.83 10.13
CA GLN A 36 -18.99 15.55 11.21
C GLN A 36 -17.50 15.17 11.29
N VAL A 37 -16.69 15.98 11.95
CA VAL A 37 -15.26 15.70 12.21
C VAL A 37 -15.08 15.03 13.57
N VAL A 38 -14.09 14.13 13.71
CA VAL A 38 -13.76 13.48 15.00
C VAL A 38 -13.68 14.48 16.17
N GLY A 39 -14.31 14.12 17.28
CA GLY A 39 -14.36 14.91 18.51
C GLY A 39 -15.38 16.06 18.50
N GLN A 40 -16.11 16.29 17.41
CA GLN A 40 -17.20 17.26 17.37
C GLN A 40 -18.55 16.61 17.75
N PRO A 41 -19.49 17.37 18.35
CA PRO A 41 -20.76 16.83 18.82
C PRO A 41 -21.71 16.48 17.65
N ILE A 42 -22.38 15.34 17.77
CA ILE A 42 -23.58 15.00 16.99
C ILE A 42 -24.79 15.05 17.92
N ARG A 43 -25.82 15.78 17.51
CA ARG A 43 -27.07 15.93 18.26
C ARG A 43 -28.10 14.93 17.76
N TYR A 44 -28.81 14.31 18.69
CA TYR A 44 -29.97 13.48 18.42
C TYR A 44 -31.17 14.00 19.20
N MET A 45 -32.35 13.90 18.59
CA MET A 45 -33.62 14.21 19.24
C MET A 45 -34.74 13.39 18.61
N ASP A 46 -35.73 13.06 19.43
CA ASP A 46 -36.98 12.45 19.02
C ASP A 46 -38.17 13.34 19.43
N SER A 47 -39.18 13.39 18.58
CA SER A 47 -40.44 14.10 18.80
C SER A 47 -41.64 13.24 18.39
N THR A 48 -41.48 11.91 18.48
CA THR A 48 -42.52 10.94 18.14
C THR A 48 -43.71 11.09 19.09
N SER A 49 -44.90 11.20 18.54
CA SER A 49 -46.14 11.22 19.34
C SER A 49 -46.32 9.87 20.05
N GLN A 50 -46.78 9.89 21.31
CA GLN A 50 -46.98 8.70 22.14
C GLN A 50 -45.68 7.93 22.49
N ALA A 51 -44.51 8.55 22.38
CA ALA A 51 -43.25 7.95 22.82
C ALA A 51 -43.05 8.12 24.33
N ASP A 52 -42.97 6.99 25.05
CA ASP A 52 -42.74 6.93 26.50
C ASP A 52 -41.33 6.40 26.83
N GLN A 53 -40.75 5.59 25.94
CA GLN A 53 -39.43 4.98 26.13
C GLN A 53 -38.57 5.13 24.88
N TRP A 54 -37.33 5.59 25.07
CA TRP A 54 -36.30 5.66 24.02
C TRP A 54 -35.14 4.74 24.35
N ARG A 55 -34.56 4.12 23.33
CA ARG A 55 -33.23 3.52 23.38
C ARG A 55 -32.48 3.86 22.11
N TRP A 56 -31.43 4.65 22.26
CA TRP A 56 -30.48 4.99 21.22
C TRP A 56 -29.26 4.10 21.35
N GLU A 57 -28.84 3.48 20.26
CA GLU A 57 -27.59 2.72 20.14
C GLU A 57 -26.75 3.39 19.05
N PHE A 58 -25.57 3.90 19.40
CA PHE A 58 -24.82 4.82 18.54
C PHE A 58 -23.81 4.13 17.60
N GLY A 59 -23.75 2.80 17.61
CA GLY A 59 -22.84 2.00 16.77
C GLY A 59 -21.36 2.04 17.20
N ASN A 60 -21.01 2.81 18.23
CA ASN A 60 -19.67 2.89 18.84
C ASN A 60 -19.62 2.26 20.26
N GLY A 61 -20.63 1.46 20.61
CA GLY A 61 -20.79 0.87 21.95
C GLY A 61 -21.46 1.78 22.99
N GLN A 62 -21.76 3.04 22.68
CA GLN A 62 -22.53 3.92 23.55
C GLN A 62 -24.03 3.75 23.34
N GLU A 63 -24.81 3.95 24.41
CA GLU A 63 -26.27 3.95 24.39
C GLU A 63 -26.86 5.15 25.16
N SER A 64 -28.12 5.49 24.88
CA SER A 64 -28.87 6.47 25.68
C SER A 64 -30.37 6.18 25.75
N TRP A 65 -30.99 6.50 26.89
CA TRP A 65 -32.43 6.39 27.12
C TRP A 65 -33.17 7.73 27.12
N ARG A 66 -32.47 8.81 26.76
CA ARG A 66 -33.06 10.16 26.69
C ARG A 66 -33.69 10.41 25.32
N SER A 67 -34.76 11.20 25.29
CA SER A 67 -35.39 11.63 24.04
C SER A 67 -34.47 12.54 23.19
N ARG A 68 -33.52 13.24 23.82
CA ARG A 68 -32.53 14.10 23.15
C ARG A 68 -31.19 14.13 23.87
N GLY A 69 -30.13 14.44 23.13
CA GLY A 69 -28.79 14.59 23.68
C GLY A 69 -27.71 14.81 22.63
N VAL A 70 -26.46 14.57 23.05
CA VAL A 70 -25.26 14.67 22.22
C VAL A 70 -24.43 13.40 22.37
N VAL A 71 -23.83 12.94 21.28
CA VAL A 71 -22.86 11.86 21.23
C VAL A 71 -21.57 12.32 20.54
N TYR A 72 -20.43 11.75 20.94
CA TYR A 72 -19.11 12.05 20.40
C TYR A 72 -18.46 10.79 19.82
N TYR A 73 -17.76 10.97 18.70
CA TYR A 73 -16.98 9.93 18.04
C TYR A 73 -15.52 10.36 17.93
N TYR A 74 -14.61 9.50 18.38
CA TYR A 74 -13.17 9.78 18.40
C TYR A 74 -12.38 9.02 17.33
N GLN A 75 -13.03 8.11 16.60
CA GLN A 75 -12.46 7.39 15.48
C GLN A 75 -13.21 7.79 14.21
N PRO A 76 -12.49 7.97 13.08
CA PRO A 76 -13.13 8.20 11.80
C PRO A 76 -13.83 6.93 11.32
N GLY A 77 -14.96 7.08 10.64
CA GLY A 77 -15.75 5.96 10.16
C GLY A 77 -17.21 6.33 9.94
N THR A 78 -17.96 5.35 9.42
CA THR A 78 -19.42 5.45 9.26
C THR A 78 -20.08 4.70 10.40
N TYR A 79 -20.98 5.37 11.11
CA TYR A 79 -21.69 4.80 12.26
C TYR A 79 -23.19 4.74 11.98
N LEU A 80 -23.79 3.61 12.35
CA LEU A 80 -25.23 3.39 12.31
C LEU A 80 -25.81 3.66 13.70
N ILE A 81 -26.67 4.66 13.79
CA ILE A 81 -27.41 5.00 15.00
C ILE A 81 -28.79 4.37 14.91
N ARG A 82 -29.15 3.52 15.86
CA ARG A 82 -30.48 2.88 15.95
C ARG A 82 -31.26 3.51 17.10
N LEU A 83 -32.47 3.97 16.81
CA LEU A 83 -33.46 4.37 17.80
C LEU A 83 -34.53 3.30 17.88
N ARG A 84 -34.85 2.86 19.10
CA ARG A 84 -36.03 2.06 19.42
C ARG A 84 -36.96 2.83 20.34
N VAL A 85 -38.21 3.01 19.93
CA VAL A 85 -39.28 3.71 20.68
C VAL A 85 -40.30 2.67 21.18
N ASN A 86 -40.67 2.76 22.46
CA ASN A 86 -41.67 1.88 23.12
C ASN A 86 -41.42 0.37 22.92
N LYS A 87 -40.17 -0.03 22.66
CA LYS A 87 -39.75 -1.40 22.32
C LYS A 87 -40.35 -1.99 21.03
N GLU A 88 -41.15 -1.24 20.28
CA GLU A 88 -41.84 -1.73 19.08
C GLU A 88 -41.26 -1.09 17.83
N ALA A 89 -41.30 0.24 17.74
CA ALA A 89 -40.86 0.96 16.56
C ALA A 89 -39.34 1.14 16.57
N THR A 90 -38.71 0.95 15.40
CA THR A 90 -37.26 1.11 15.22
C THR A 90 -36.94 1.96 14.00
N ARG A 91 -35.99 2.89 14.13
CA ARG A 91 -35.48 3.72 13.03
C ARG A 91 -33.97 3.80 13.07
N THR A 92 -33.33 3.82 11.91
CA THR A 92 -31.86 3.92 11.78
C THR A 92 -31.44 5.22 11.09
N PHE A 93 -30.30 5.73 11.50
CA PHE A 93 -29.64 6.92 10.94
C PHE A 93 -28.18 6.60 10.66
N THR A 94 -27.65 7.13 9.56
CA THR A 94 -26.24 6.96 9.20
C THR A 94 -25.50 8.27 9.38
N VAL A 95 -24.39 8.25 10.11
CA VAL A 95 -23.51 9.42 10.27
C VAL A 95 -22.09 9.09 9.82
N VAL A 96 -21.43 10.04 9.17
CA VAL A 96 -20.06 9.89 8.66
C VAL A 96 -19.13 10.80 9.46
N ILE A 97 -18.16 10.19 10.14
CA ILE A 97 -17.14 10.87 10.92
C ILE A 97 -15.85 10.92 10.13
N ARG A 98 -15.47 12.13 9.72
CA ARG A 98 -14.23 12.40 8.98
C ARG A 98 -13.07 12.64 9.96
N PRO A 99 -11.84 12.27 9.59
CA PRO A 99 -10.67 12.63 10.38
C PRO A 99 -10.55 14.15 10.51
N LYS A 100 -9.92 14.63 11.59
CA LYS A 100 -9.59 16.04 11.72
C LYS A 100 -8.71 16.43 10.53
N PRO A 101 -9.07 17.47 9.76
CA PRO A 101 -8.14 18.01 8.78
C PRO A 101 -6.88 18.39 9.54
N LEU A 102 -5.72 18.00 9.00
CA LEU A 102 -4.44 18.47 9.50
C LEU A 102 -4.51 20.00 9.42
N THR A 103 -4.70 20.65 10.57
CA THR A 103 -4.79 22.10 10.63
C THR A 103 -3.44 22.62 10.19
N ASP A 104 -3.43 23.32 9.06
CA ASP A 104 -2.25 23.99 8.53
C ASP A 104 -1.83 25.02 9.58
N ARG A 105 -0.83 24.63 10.36
CA ARG A 105 -0.34 25.38 11.51
C ARG A 105 0.33 26.61 10.93
N ARG A 106 -0.41 27.74 10.83
CA ARG A 106 0.11 29.02 10.30
C ARG A 106 1.35 29.51 11.06
N ASP A 107 1.51 29.11 12.32
CA ASP A 107 2.69 29.41 13.14
C ASP A 107 3.86 28.43 12.93
N SER A 108 3.71 27.43 12.06
CA SER A 108 4.80 26.55 11.67
C SER A 108 5.54 27.13 10.48
N LEU A 109 6.86 26.98 10.42
CA LEU A 109 7.62 27.27 9.21
C LEU A 109 7.16 26.34 8.07
N VAL A 110 7.12 26.88 6.84
CA VAL A 110 6.90 26.08 5.62
C VAL A 110 8.02 25.05 5.52
N ARG A 111 7.66 23.79 5.26
CA ARG A 111 8.61 22.71 5.02
C ARG A 111 8.13 21.78 3.91
N ILE A 112 9.08 21.12 3.27
CA ILE A 112 8.82 20.08 2.27
C ILE A 112 8.60 18.75 2.99
N GLN A 113 7.38 18.21 2.89
CA GLN A 113 7.08 16.84 3.27
C GLN A 113 7.15 15.94 2.03
N GLY A 114 7.86 14.83 2.11
CA GLY A 114 8.03 13.91 0.99
C GLY A 114 9.15 12.90 1.26
N PRO A 115 9.33 11.91 0.39
CA PRO A 115 10.35 10.89 0.55
C PRO A 115 11.77 11.48 0.48
N SER A 116 12.71 10.87 1.19
CA SER A 116 14.15 11.18 1.10
C SER A 116 14.88 10.20 0.17
N THR A 117 14.21 9.15 -0.26
CA THR A 117 14.70 8.14 -1.21
C THR A 117 13.55 7.75 -2.13
N GLY A 118 13.82 7.50 -3.41
CA GLY A 118 12.79 7.05 -4.35
C GLY A 118 13.38 6.35 -5.56
N TYR A 119 12.53 5.80 -6.41
CA TYR A 119 12.95 5.06 -7.58
C TYR A 119 12.86 5.90 -8.87
N GLU A 120 13.72 5.63 -9.84
CA GLU A 120 13.59 6.20 -11.19
C GLU A 120 12.22 5.86 -11.81
N ARG A 121 11.64 6.81 -12.55
CA ARG A 121 10.29 6.72 -13.15
C ARG A 121 9.13 6.50 -12.16
N GLU A 122 9.39 6.41 -10.87
CA GLU A 122 8.34 6.36 -9.86
C GLU A 122 7.68 7.72 -9.71
N LYS A 123 6.37 7.74 -9.47
CA LYS A 123 5.63 8.97 -9.12
C LYS A 123 5.83 9.26 -7.64
N LEU A 124 6.73 10.19 -7.34
CA LEU A 124 7.01 10.63 -5.97
C LEU A 124 6.15 11.85 -5.65
N VAL A 125 5.59 11.86 -4.44
CA VAL A 125 4.69 12.92 -3.99
C VAL A 125 5.40 13.79 -2.96
N PHE A 126 5.39 15.10 -3.20
CA PHE A 126 5.92 16.11 -2.30
C PHE A 126 4.84 17.13 -1.98
N THR A 127 4.72 17.49 -0.72
CA THR A 127 3.70 18.43 -0.22
C THR A 127 4.35 19.51 0.60
N ALA A 128 4.01 20.77 0.31
CA ALA A 128 4.35 21.90 1.15
C ALA A 128 3.38 21.94 2.34
N VAL A 129 3.92 21.90 3.56
CA VAL A 129 3.13 21.93 4.80
C VAL A 129 3.60 23.05 5.72
N GLY A 130 2.67 23.65 6.46
CA GLY A 130 2.96 24.73 7.40
C GLY A 130 3.05 26.09 6.72
N GLY A 131 3.08 27.14 7.53
CA GLY A 131 3.42 28.51 7.14
C GLY A 131 2.34 29.26 6.36
N GLY A 132 1.19 28.64 6.10
CA GLY A 132 0.04 29.30 5.47
C GLY A 132 0.33 29.89 4.10
N ALA A 133 1.33 29.37 3.39
CA ALA A 133 1.69 29.77 2.04
C ALA A 133 0.51 29.55 1.08
N SER A 134 0.31 30.48 0.14
CA SER A 134 -0.76 30.41 -0.86
C SER A 134 -0.26 30.16 -2.28
N GLN A 135 1.02 30.43 -2.53
CA GLN A 135 1.67 30.21 -3.82
C GLN A 135 2.87 29.31 -3.66
N PHE A 136 3.07 28.38 -4.60
CA PHE A 136 4.13 27.39 -4.56
C PHE A 136 4.86 27.37 -5.90
N THR A 137 6.17 27.15 -5.86
CA THR A 137 7.00 26.95 -7.04
C THR A 137 8.01 25.86 -6.73
N TRP A 138 7.84 24.71 -7.38
CA TRP A 138 8.68 23.53 -7.19
C TRP A 138 9.74 23.41 -8.29
N ARG A 139 10.96 23.01 -7.90
CA ARG A 139 12.03 22.62 -8.81
C ARG A 139 12.69 21.35 -8.28
N PHE A 140 12.71 20.28 -9.06
CA PHE A 140 13.27 18.98 -8.63
C PHE A 140 14.74 18.78 -9.06
N GLY A 141 15.35 19.80 -9.67
CA GLY A 141 16.78 19.85 -9.96
C GLY A 141 17.24 19.00 -11.15
N ALA A 142 16.39 18.14 -11.73
CA ALA A 142 16.75 17.33 -12.89
C ALA A 142 16.81 18.14 -14.20
N THR A 143 15.92 19.12 -14.36
CA THR A 143 15.81 19.96 -15.57
C THR A 143 16.17 21.42 -15.32
N GLY A 144 16.25 21.83 -14.05
CA GLY A 144 16.40 23.23 -13.66
C GLY A 144 15.18 24.12 -13.95
N GLN A 145 14.07 23.57 -14.45
CA GLN A 145 12.85 24.31 -14.77
C GLN A 145 11.88 24.37 -13.57
N ILE A 146 10.77 25.09 -13.73
CA ILE A 146 9.65 25.05 -12.78
C ILE A 146 8.80 23.82 -13.13
N ASP A 147 8.71 22.88 -12.20
CA ASP A 147 8.02 21.60 -12.42
C ASP A 147 6.56 21.61 -11.96
N SER A 148 6.21 22.41 -10.94
CA SER A 148 4.82 22.53 -10.46
C SER A 148 4.59 23.84 -9.70
N ARG A 149 3.32 24.29 -9.67
CA ARG A 149 2.83 25.43 -8.86
C ARG A 149 1.77 25.06 -7.81
N ASP A 150 1.47 23.77 -7.67
CA ASP A 150 0.48 23.28 -6.72
C ASP A 150 1.10 23.09 -5.33
N GLN A 151 0.28 23.12 -4.27
CA GLN A 151 0.76 22.81 -2.92
C GLN A 151 1.34 21.39 -2.80
N THR A 152 0.78 20.45 -3.57
CA THR A 152 1.29 19.08 -3.70
C THR A 152 1.73 18.84 -5.13
N ALA A 153 3.01 18.47 -5.30
CA ALA A 153 3.62 18.17 -6.58
C ALA A 153 3.91 16.67 -6.68
N ILE A 154 3.64 16.10 -7.85
CA ILE A 154 4.00 14.73 -8.20
C ILE A 154 5.09 14.80 -9.25
N TYR A 155 6.23 14.18 -8.99
CA TYR A 155 7.38 14.22 -9.89
C TYR A 155 8.00 12.84 -10.06
N SER A 156 8.52 12.58 -11.27
CA SER A 156 9.22 11.34 -11.61
C SER A 156 10.58 11.67 -12.20
N TYR A 157 11.64 11.17 -11.55
CA TYR A 157 13.00 11.40 -12.02
C TYR A 157 13.30 10.56 -13.27
N PRO A 158 13.99 11.14 -14.26
CA PRO A 158 14.37 10.44 -15.48
C PRO A 158 15.33 9.30 -15.16
N THR A 159 15.47 8.38 -16.12
CA THR A 159 16.46 7.31 -16.07
C THR A 159 17.82 7.87 -16.43
N ASP A 160 18.84 7.53 -15.67
CA ASP A 160 20.22 7.90 -15.99
C ASP A 160 20.89 6.83 -16.87
N GLU A 161 21.88 7.25 -17.67
CA GLU A 161 22.71 6.34 -18.47
C GLU A 161 23.80 5.68 -17.61
N ASP A 162 24.31 6.37 -16.59
CA ASP A 162 25.27 5.82 -15.63
C ASP A 162 24.56 4.98 -14.56
N ARG A 163 24.66 3.66 -14.74
CA ARG A 163 23.96 2.65 -13.91
C ARG A 163 24.62 2.38 -12.56
N SER A 164 25.78 3.00 -12.29
CA SER A 164 26.68 2.49 -11.25
C SER A 164 26.44 3.10 -9.87
N ARG A 165 25.71 4.22 -9.74
CA ARG A 165 25.56 4.91 -8.44
C ARG A 165 24.18 5.56 -8.24
N PRO A 166 23.66 5.54 -6.99
CA PRO A 166 22.47 6.31 -6.65
C PRO A 166 22.77 7.81 -6.78
N ARG A 167 21.81 8.58 -7.29
CA ARG A 167 22.00 10.01 -7.57
C ARG A 167 21.20 10.86 -6.59
N THR A 168 21.86 11.85 -6.00
CA THR A 168 21.20 12.79 -5.09
C THR A 168 20.76 14.03 -5.85
N TYR A 169 19.48 14.36 -5.73
CA TYR A 169 18.86 15.58 -6.26
C TYR A 169 18.49 16.52 -5.13
N THR A 170 18.43 17.82 -5.43
CA THR A 170 17.94 18.84 -4.51
C THR A 170 16.57 19.32 -4.97
N VAL A 171 15.54 19.04 -4.17
CA VAL A 171 14.21 19.59 -4.34
C VAL A 171 14.19 20.98 -3.73
N GLU A 172 13.85 21.99 -4.52
CA GLU A 172 13.67 23.37 -4.10
C GLU A 172 12.18 23.73 -4.12
N LEU A 173 11.74 24.37 -3.03
CA LEU A 173 10.41 24.95 -2.91
C LEU A 173 10.55 26.44 -2.59
N MET A 174 9.90 27.28 -3.39
CA MET A 174 9.72 28.69 -3.11
C MET A 174 8.23 29.00 -2.94
N THR A 175 7.90 29.82 -1.96
CA THR A 175 6.53 30.27 -1.69
C THR A 175 6.46 31.79 -1.55
N ASP A 176 5.24 32.32 -1.50
CA ASP A 176 4.92 33.73 -1.25
C ASP A 176 5.39 34.24 0.12
N VAL A 177 5.65 33.34 1.07
CA VAL A 177 6.08 33.68 2.43
C VAL A 177 7.57 33.42 2.69
N THR A 178 8.31 32.82 1.75
CA THR A 178 9.73 32.50 1.90
C THR A 178 10.64 33.49 1.18
N LYS A 179 11.68 34.01 1.85
CA LYS A 179 12.72 34.85 1.21
C LYS A 179 13.73 34.05 0.39
N TYR A 180 14.02 32.82 0.81
CA TYR A 180 14.99 31.91 0.17
C TYR A 180 14.33 30.54 -0.06
N PRO A 181 14.72 29.79 -1.11
CA PRO A 181 14.13 28.49 -1.40
C PRO A 181 14.43 27.48 -0.28
N ILE A 182 13.40 26.76 0.13
CA ILE A 182 13.51 25.63 1.03
C ILE A 182 14.07 24.45 0.23
N ARG A 183 15.09 23.78 0.75
CA ARG A 183 15.78 22.69 0.07
C ARG A 183 15.61 21.38 0.81
N LYS A 184 15.37 20.29 0.06
CA LYS A 184 15.36 18.92 0.55
C LYS A 184 16.16 18.04 -0.39
N GLN A 185 17.09 17.26 0.15
CA GLN A 185 17.78 16.24 -0.64
C GLN A 185 16.93 14.99 -0.79
N ILE A 186 17.00 14.38 -1.97
CA ILE A 186 16.45 13.06 -2.24
C ILE A 186 17.46 12.23 -3.00
N THR A 187 17.61 10.97 -2.59
CA THR A 187 18.45 10.00 -3.30
C THR A 187 17.56 9.13 -4.19
N ILE A 188 17.79 9.22 -5.49
CA ILE A 188 17.09 8.41 -6.48
C ILE A 188 17.94 7.20 -6.82
N VAL A 189 17.32 6.03 -6.69
CA VAL A 189 17.90 4.74 -7.02
C VAL A 189 17.15 4.14 -8.19
N ARG A 190 17.73 3.19 -8.90
CA ARG A 190 17.07 2.54 -10.03
C ARG A 190 15.79 1.82 -9.57
N GLY A 191 14.66 2.14 -10.19
CA GLY A 191 13.42 1.42 -9.99
C GLY A 191 13.49 -0.02 -10.49
N PHE A 192 13.08 -0.97 -9.66
CA PHE A 192 12.87 -2.35 -10.10
C PHE A 192 11.75 -2.36 -11.14
N ASN A 193 12.12 -2.57 -12.40
CA ASN A 193 11.15 -2.87 -13.45
C ASN A 193 10.48 -4.19 -13.04
N ARG A 194 9.15 -4.30 -12.94
CA ARG A 194 8.50 -5.61 -12.64
C ARG A 194 8.76 -6.68 -13.72
N PHE A 195 9.36 -6.28 -14.85
CA PHE A 195 9.81 -7.13 -15.96
C PHE A 195 11.33 -7.34 -15.99
N ASP A 196 12.08 -6.65 -15.14
CA ASP A 196 13.42 -7.07 -14.72
C ASP A 196 13.21 -7.73 -13.35
N PRO A 197 13.05 -9.07 -13.28
CA PRO A 197 13.07 -9.74 -11.99
C PRO A 197 14.28 -9.23 -11.18
N PRO A 198 14.17 -9.14 -9.84
CA PRO A 198 15.23 -8.59 -8.99
C PRO A 198 16.56 -9.13 -9.49
N VAL A 199 17.52 -8.24 -9.78
CA VAL A 199 18.90 -8.63 -10.08
C VAL A 199 19.39 -9.30 -8.79
N ASP A 200 19.13 -10.60 -8.76
CA ASP A 200 19.17 -11.40 -7.57
C ASP A 200 20.64 -11.66 -7.28
N SER A 201 20.97 -11.80 -6.01
CA SER A 201 22.25 -12.33 -5.56
C SER A 201 22.71 -13.57 -6.35
N LEU A 202 21.75 -14.31 -6.92
CA LEU A 202 21.91 -15.47 -7.80
C LEU A 202 22.56 -15.16 -9.18
N ASP A 203 22.40 -13.96 -9.76
CA ASP A 203 23.08 -13.59 -11.02
C ASP A 203 24.56 -13.27 -10.78
N PHE A 204 24.91 -12.67 -9.64
CA PHE A 204 26.31 -12.47 -9.26
C PHE A 204 26.99 -13.82 -8.95
N VAL A 205 26.29 -14.69 -8.23
CA VAL A 205 26.75 -16.06 -7.95
C VAL A 205 26.90 -16.84 -9.24
N GLY A 206 25.89 -16.81 -10.12
CA GLY A 206 25.94 -17.45 -11.43
C GLY A 206 27.07 -16.91 -12.32
N SER A 207 27.29 -15.59 -12.32
CA SER A 207 28.37 -14.93 -13.09
C SER A 207 29.76 -15.31 -12.58
N ASP A 208 29.98 -15.31 -11.26
CA ASP A 208 31.25 -15.75 -10.66
C ASP A 208 31.48 -17.23 -10.97
N ILE A 209 30.48 -18.09 -10.77
CA ILE A 209 30.60 -19.53 -11.11
C ILE A 209 30.92 -19.72 -12.58
N ARG A 210 30.21 -19.03 -13.48
CA ARG A 210 30.47 -19.06 -14.93
C ARG A 210 31.92 -18.69 -15.23
N GLN A 211 32.42 -17.61 -14.64
CA GLN A 211 33.80 -17.16 -14.86
C GLN A 211 34.81 -18.21 -14.39
N GLN A 212 34.64 -18.78 -13.20
CA GLN A 212 35.55 -19.80 -12.67
C GLN A 212 35.52 -21.09 -13.50
N LEU A 213 34.33 -21.52 -13.95
CA LEU A 213 34.20 -22.66 -14.86
C LEU A 213 34.87 -22.40 -16.21
N GLN A 214 34.74 -21.18 -16.75
CA GLN A 214 35.45 -20.79 -17.97
C GLN A 214 36.97 -20.83 -17.76
N GLN A 215 37.50 -20.39 -16.62
CA GLN A 215 38.94 -20.52 -16.35
C GLN A 215 39.41 -21.98 -16.37
N ILE A 216 38.59 -22.92 -15.88
CA ILE A 216 38.89 -24.36 -15.96
C ILE A 216 38.89 -24.82 -17.43
N ALA A 217 37.89 -24.43 -18.21
CA ALA A 217 37.79 -24.75 -19.63
C ALA A 217 38.94 -24.15 -20.47
N ASP A 218 39.44 -22.97 -20.07
CA ASP A 218 40.57 -22.28 -20.69
C ASP A 218 41.93 -22.88 -20.29
N GLY A 219 41.94 -23.92 -19.43
CA GLY A 219 43.14 -24.64 -19.03
C GLY A 219 43.92 -24.01 -17.88
N GLN A 220 43.32 -23.10 -17.11
CA GLN A 220 43.92 -22.57 -15.88
C GLN A 220 43.95 -23.63 -14.76
N SER A 221 44.52 -23.27 -13.61
CA SER A 221 44.71 -24.18 -12.47
C SER A 221 43.39 -24.80 -11.98
N PHE A 222 43.11 -26.04 -12.38
CA PHE A 222 41.91 -26.79 -11.99
C PHE A 222 41.66 -26.73 -10.48
N ASN A 223 42.65 -27.12 -9.68
CA ASN A 223 42.52 -27.17 -8.23
C ASN A 223 42.18 -25.81 -7.61
N THR A 224 42.64 -24.70 -8.20
CA THR A 224 42.37 -23.36 -7.66
C THR A 224 40.90 -23.01 -7.82
N HIS A 225 40.39 -23.10 -9.05
CA HIS A 225 39.02 -22.72 -9.39
C HIS A 225 37.99 -23.70 -8.82
N TYR A 226 38.28 -25.01 -8.91
CA TYR A 226 37.42 -26.04 -8.34
C TYR A 226 37.28 -25.92 -6.82
N ASN A 227 38.38 -25.79 -6.08
CA ASN A 227 38.30 -25.67 -4.61
C ASN A 227 37.67 -24.34 -4.16
N TYR A 228 37.86 -23.26 -4.93
CA TYR A 228 37.19 -21.99 -4.69
C TYR A 228 35.67 -22.16 -4.77
N LEU A 229 35.16 -22.74 -5.86
CA LEU A 229 33.72 -22.98 -6.05
C LEU A 229 33.16 -23.91 -4.98
N LEU A 230 33.89 -24.99 -4.70
CA LEU A 230 33.51 -26.01 -3.73
C LEU A 230 33.32 -25.44 -2.32
N ARG A 231 34.25 -24.59 -1.87
CA ARG A 231 34.22 -23.95 -0.54
C ARG A 231 33.21 -22.82 -0.46
N LYS A 232 33.17 -21.98 -1.50
CA LYS A 232 32.37 -20.74 -1.49
C LYS A 232 30.88 -21.00 -1.69
N TYR A 233 30.51 -22.00 -2.50
CA TYR A 233 29.14 -22.18 -2.95
C TYR A 233 28.54 -23.57 -2.70
N LEU A 234 29.36 -24.62 -2.73
CA LEU A 234 28.87 -26.01 -2.62
C LEU A 234 29.05 -26.60 -1.21
N CYS A 235 29.52 -25.81 -0.23
CA CYS A 235 29.68 -26.26 1.16
C CYS A 235 30.52 -27.53 1.31
N ASN A 236 31.58 -27.66 0.50
CA ASN A 236 32.45 -28.83 0.43
C ASN A 236 31.77 -30.14 0.01
N ARG A 237 30.60 -30.07 -0.65
CA ARG A 237 29.91 -31.23 -1.20
C ARG A 237 30.20 -31.38 -2.69
N ASN A 238 30.62 -32.58 -3.10
CA ASN A 238 31.01 -32.84 -4.47
C ASN A 238 29.90 -33.39 -5.38
N GLY A 239 28.83 -33.90 -4.76
CA GLY A 239 27.70 -34.53 -5.46
C GLY A 239 26.62 -33.57 -5.97
N SER A 240 26.89 -32.26 -6.06
CA SER A 240 25.90 -31.31 -6.58
C SER A 240 25.64 -31.56 -8.06
N LEU A 241 24.37 -31.58 -8.46
CA LEU A 241 23.97 -31.90 -9.83
C LEU A 241 24.28 -30.73 -10.77
N VAL A 242 24.96 -30.99 -11.88
CA VAL A 242 25.17 -30.04 -12.97
C VAL A 242 24.40 -30.50 -14.20
N GLN A 243 23.38 -29.74 -14.60
CA GLN A 243 22.62 -29.96 -15.82
C GLN A 243 23.17 -29.07 -16.94
N ILE A 244 23.48 -29.65 -18.11
CA ILE A 244 24.18 -29.00 -19.21
C ILE A 244 23.22 -28.90 -20.40
N ASN A 245 22.98 -27.69 -20.90
CA ASN A 245 22.07 -27.39 -22.03
C ASN A 245 20.71 -28.10 -21.91
N ASN A 246 20.20 -28.25 -20.68
CA ASN A 246 18.96 -28.97 -20.35
C ASN A 246 18.85 -30.43 -20.83
N THR A 247 19.92 -31.03 -21.35
CA THR A 247 19.88 -32.34 -22.03
C THR A 247 20.81 -33.38 -21.40
N LYS A 248 21.93 -32.96 -20.81
CA LYS A 248 22.91 -33.83 -20.16
C LYS A 248 23.05 -33.45 -18.69
N ALA A 249 23.49 -34.38 -17.86
CA ALA A 249 23.76 -34.09 -16.46
C ALA A 249 24.96 -34.88 -15.95
N ASN A 250 25.74 -34.26 -15.06
CA ASN A 250 26.88 -34.86 -14.35
C ASN A 250 26.87 -34.38 -12.89
N ASP A 251 27.64 -35.02 -12.01
CA ASP A 251 28.02 -34.38 -10.75
C ASP A 251 29.05 -33.27 -10.99
N PHE A 252 29.17 -32.36 -10.02
CA PHE A 252 29.99 -31.16 -10.13
C PHE A 252 31.46 -31.46 -10.42
N TYR A 253 32.03 -32.48 -9.79
CA TYR A 253 33.42 -32.88 -10.05
C TYR A 253 33.59 -33.39 -11.46
N SER A 254 32.79 -34.37 -11.87
CA SER A 254 32.88 -34.97 -13.21
C SER A 254 32.70 -33.93 -14.31
N TYR A 255 31.84 -32.93 -14.08
CA TYR A 255 31.67 -31.82 -15.00
C TYR A 255 32.90 -30.92 -15.10
N CYS A 256 33.43 -30.44 -13.96
CA CYS A 256 34.64 -29.60 -13.95
C CYS A 256 35.84 -30.36 -14.54
N MET A 257 35.90 -31.67 -14.28
CA MET A 257 36.95 -32.52 -14.79
C MET A 257 36.83 -32.62 -16.33
N GLY A 258 35.63 -32.87 -16.85
CA GLY A 258 35.36 -32.82 -18.27
C GLY A 258 35.82 -31.52 -18.94
N LEU A 259 35.54 -30.37 -18.32
CA LEU A 259 35.96 -29.05 -18.84
C LEU A 259 37.49 -28.91 -18.95
N GLN A 260 38.26 -29.46 -18.01
CA GLN A 260 39.73 -29.36 -18.04
C GLN A 260 40.34 -30.10 -19.24
N PHE A 261 39.70 -31.17 -19.73
CA PHE A 261 40.19 -31.94 -20.88
C PHE A 261 39.50 -31.59 -22.21
N ASP A 262 38.24 -31.15 -22.17
CA ASP A 262 37.47 -30.77 -23.35
C ASP A 262 37.74 -29.31 -23.76
N LYS A 263 38.85 -29.10 -24.46
CA LYS A 263 39.28 -27.77 -24.90
C LYS A 263 38.28 -27.13 -25.88
N GLY A 264 38.13 -25.81 -25.74
CA GLY A 264 37.30 -24.99 -26.63
C GLY A 264 35.85 -24.84 -26.19
N VAL A 265 35.47 -25.33 -25.02
CA VAL A 265 34.13 -25.12 -24.47
C VAL A 265 33.98 -23.67 -23.99
N HIS A 266 32.91 -23.00 -24.43
CA HIS A 266 32.51 -21.68 -23.97
C HIS A 266 31.27 -21.78 -23.08
N ILE A 267 31.34 -21.22 -21.87
CA ILE A 267 30.25 -21.20 -20.89
C ILE A 267 29.43 -19.91 -21.06
N ASP A 268 28.26 -20.07 -21.68
CA ASP A 268 27.32 -18.96 -21.95
C ASP A 268 26.69 -18.41 -20.68
N GLY A 269 26.33 -19.30 -19.75
CA GLY A 269 25.54 -18.92 -18.58
C GLY A 269 25.44 -20.02 -17.54
N VAL A 270 25.23 -19.60 -16.29
CA VAL A 270 25.02 -20.51 -15.16
C VAL A 270 23.90 -19.96 -14.30
N SER A 271 22.88 -20.79 -14.06
CA SER A 271 21.84 -20.53 -13.06
C SER A 271 21.91 -21.58 -11.96
N VAL A 272 21.53 -21.20 -10.75
CA VAL A 272 21.77 -22.00 -9.54
C VAL A 272 20.50 -22.21 -8.74
N VAL A 273 20.39 -23.38 -8.11
CA VAL A 273 19.34 -23.71 -7.16
C VAL A 273 19.98 -24.01 -5.82
N SER A 274 19.65 -23.20 -4.82
CA SER A 274 20.14 -23.34 -3.44
C SER A 274 19.09 -23.97 -2.53
N ASP A 275 19.55 -24.69 -1.51
CA ASP A 275 18.69 -25.13 -0.41
C ASP A 275 18.38 -23.95 0.52
N SER A 276 17.09 -23.69 0.73
CA SER A 276 16.57 -22.60 1.58
C SER A 276 17.07 -22.62 3.03
N THR A 277 17.52 -23.77 3.53
CA THR A 277 17.96 -23.94 4.92
C THR A 277 19.46 -23.77 5.10
N THR A 278 20.26 -24.17 4.10
CA THR A 278 21.73 -24.18 4.20
C THR A 278 22.40 -23.11 3.35
N SER A 279 21.65 -22.43 2.47
CA SER A 279 22.17 -21.50 1.45
C SER A 279 23.22 -22.13 0.50
N CYS A 280 23.45 -23.45 0.58
CA CYS A 280 24.37 -24.19 -0.27
C CYS A 280 23.73 -24.49 -1.63
N ILE A 281 24.51 -24.43 -2.71
CA ILE A 281 24.05 -24.79 -4.04
C ILE A 281 23.91 -26.31 -4.16
N THR A 282 22.71 -26.75 -4.53
CA THR A 282 22.38 -28.17 -4.71
C THR A 282 22.29 -28.57 -6.18
N ARG A 283 21.97 -27.63 -7.06
CA ARG A 283 21.94 -27.83 -8.52
C ARG A 283 22.46 -26.61 -9.28
N LEU A 284 23.21 -26.85 -10.34
CA LEU A 284 23.65 -25.87 -11.31
C LEU A 284 23.07 -26.22 -12.68
N ASN A 285 22.50 -25.24 -13.38
CA ASN A 285 22.13 -25.38 -14.77
C ASN A 285 23.08 -24.52 -15.60
N VAL A 286 23.89 -25.18 -16.42
CA VAL A 286 24.94 -24.58 -17.24
C VAL A 286 24.52 -24.60 -18.70
N THR A 287 24.57 -23.46 -19.35
CA THR A 287 24.48 -23.33 -20.80
C THR A 287 25.87 -23.13 -21.37
N GLN A 288 26.26 -23.95 -22.34
CA GLN A 288 27.57 -23.91 -22.98
C GLN A 288 27.49 -24.29 -24.45
N HIS A 289 28.46 -23.86 -25.23
CA HIS A 289 28.64 -24.31 -26.60
C HIS A 289 30.11 -24.60 -26.89
N LYS A 290 30.34 -25.29 -28.00
CA LYS A 290 31.68 -25.48 -28.57
C LYS A 290 31.63 -24.88 -29.98
N PRO A 291 32.43 -23.84 -30.27
CA PRO A 291 32.53 -23.28 -31.61
C PRO A 291 33.19 -24.27 -32.58
#